data_AF-A0A8S3ZZG4-F1
#
_entry.id   AF-A0A8S3ZZG4-F1
#
_cell.length_a   1.000
_cell.length_b   1.000
_cell.length_c   1.000
_cell.angle_alpha   90.00
_cell.angle_beta   90.00
_cell.angle_gamma   90.00
#
_symmetry.space_group_name_H-M   'P 1'
#
loop_
_entity.id
_entity.type
_entity.pdbx_description
1 polymer ?
#
loop_
_entity_poly.entity_id
_entity_poly.type
_entity_poly.pdbx_seq_one_letter_code
_entity_poly.pdbx_strand_id
1 'polypeptide(L)'
;MTSLSRDVLKWLQSLDLDSQIKNPKWDLSNGYVIAEILSRYFPQQILIHSFYNGCSFATKKQNWFILKNFFLKTDIDLEMEIINGTIHCKEGAAVRLLETLYENLTNKKLKRTLPDFDVITPYYLHQKCLPAYQRTTASRAVKNNLRLTEILADEGLFDSAQGAQTVINEHLEHRRLERLSNPKRFGIKPTLGDYCVRSSGPARKLRYVPSNYSGASEKMPELYWREIWAKCPFVFRDE
;
A
#
# COMPACT_ATOMS: atom_id res chain seq x y z
N MET A 1 -12.98 14.55 4.30
CA MET A 1 -13.32 14.33 5.72
C MET A 1 -13.74 12.88 5.82
N THR A 2 -13.02 12.04 6.54
CA THR A 2 -13.40 10.63 6.76
C THR A 2 -14.48 10.63 7.84
N SER A 3 -15.74 10.62 7.42
CA SER A 3 -16.87 10.54 8.35
C SER A 3 -16.93 9.15 8.97
N LEU A 4 -16.91 9.07 10.30
CA LEU A 4 -17.17 7.84 11.03
C LEU A 4 -18.58 7.31 10.73
N SER A 5 -18.76 5.99 10.73
CA SER A 5 -20.09 5.39 10.66
C SER A 5 -20.98 5.89 11.80
N ARG A 6 -22.27 6.06 11.52
CA ARG A 6 -23.26 6.53 12.51
C ARG A 6 -23.31 5.63 13.73
N ASP A 7 -23.12 4.32 13.55
CA ASP A 7 -23.16 3.36 14.64
C ASP A 7 -21.96 3.51 15.58
N VAL A 8 -20.77 3.74 15.01
CA VAL A 8 -19.54 4.03 15.76
C VAL A 8 -19.66 5.37 16.50
N LEU A 9 -20.25 6.39 15.88
CA LEU A 9 -20.47 7.69 16.54
C LEU A 9 -21.42 7.58 17.74
N LYS A 10 -22.54 6.88 17.59
CA LYS A 10 -23.47 6.63 18.70
C LYS A 10 -22.81 5.84 19.82
N TRP A 11 -22.01 4.84 19.46
CA TRP A 11 -21.26 4.05 20.42
C TRP A 11 -20.26 4.91 21.21
N LEU A 12 -19.44 5.71 20.53
CA LEU A 12 -18.49 6.61 21.20
C LEU A 12 -19.21 7.60 22.12
N GLN A 13 -20.37 8.14 21.71
CA GLN A 13 -21.19 9.00 22.56
C GLN A 13 -21.73 8.26 23.78
N SER A 14 -22.10 6.99 23.67
CA SER A 14 -22.61 6.20 24.81
C SER A 14 -21.56 5.86 25.87
N LEU A 15 -20.27 6.03 25.57
CA LEU A 15 -19.18 5.74 26.51
C LEU A 15 -18.85 6.91 27.45
N ASP A 16 -19.47 8.08 27.24
CA ASP A 16 -19.24 9.32 27.98
C ASP A 16 -17.73 9.56 28.22
N LEU A 17 -16.99 9.70 27.12
CA LEU A 17 -15.56 10.00 27.14
C LEU A 17 -15.34 11.46 27.54
N ASP A 18 -14.32 11.70 28.36
CA ASP A 18 -13.82 13.02 28.72
C ASP A 18 -13.15 13.69 27.50
N SER A 19 -12.51 12.89 26.63
CA SER A 19 -11.87 13.38 25.41
C SER A 19 -12.86 13.48 24.23
N GLN A 20 -12.98 14.68 23.65
CA GLN A 20 -13.76 14.86 22.42
C GLN A 20 -12.98 14.43 21.17
N ILE A 21 -13.55 13.51 20.38
CA ILE A 21 -12.98 13.10 19.08
C ILE A 21 -13.54 14.01 17.98
N LYS A 22 -12.73 14.94 17.49
CA LYS A 22 -13.07 15.85 16.38
C LYS A 22 -12.49 15.35 15.06
N ASN A 23 -11.22 14.96 15.07
CA ASN A 23 -10.55 14.34 13.93
C ASN A 23 -9.92 13.01 14.36
N PRO A 24 -10.57 11.87 14.06
CA PRO A 24 -10.08 10.55 14.43
C PRO A 24 -8.63 10.30 14.02
N LYS A 25 -8.21 10.85 12.87
CA LYS A 25 -6.85 10.69 12.36
C LYS A 25 -5.79 11.23 13.31
N TRP A 26 -6.04 12.36 13.96
CA TRP A 26 -5.06 13.03 14.82
C TRP A 26 -5.29 12.68 16.29
N ASP A 27 -6.54 12.71 16.72
CA ASP A 27 -6.91 12.54 18.12
C ASP A 27 -6.59 11.12 18.63
N LEU A 28 -6.76 10.11 17.77
CA LEU A 28 -6.46 8.72 18.12
C LEU A 28 -4.99 8.36 17.95
N SER A 29 -4.22 9.15 17.22
CA SER A 29 -2.80 8.86 16.95
C SER A 29 -1.94 8.80 18.22
N ASN A 30 -2.38 9.46 19.30
CA ASN A 30 -1.70 9.44 20.59
C ASN A 30 -1.92 8.13 21.38
N GLY A 31 -3.00 7.40 21.08
CA GLY A 31 -3.40 6.23 21.85
C GLY A 31 -4.12 6.55 23.17
N TYR A 32 -4.04 7.79 23.69
CA TYR A 32 -4.72 8.17 24.95
C TYR A 32 -6.24 7.94 24.89
N VAL A 33 -6.90 8.44 23.84
CA VAL A 33 -8.35 8.25 23.66
C VAL A 33 -8.72 6.78 23.46
N ILE A 34 -7.84 6.00 22.83
CA ILE A 34 -8.05 4.54 22.70
C ILE A 34 -7.96 3.86 24.06
N ALA A 35 -6.99 4.22 24.89
CA ALA A 35 -6.90 3.74 26.26
C ALA A 35 -8.14 4.12 27.08
N GLU A 36 -8.66 5.34 26.90
CA GLU A 36 -9.87 5.81 27.56
C GLU A 36 -11.09 4.96 27.17
N ILE A 37 -11.31 4.73 25.87
CA ILE A 37 -12.36 3.82 25.38
C ILE A 37 -12.22 2.44 26.03
N LEU A 38 -11.03 1.86 25.99
CA LEU A 38 -10.80 0.51 26.52
C LEU A 38 -10.93 0.46 28.05
N SER A 39 -10.62 1.54 28.77
CA SER A 39 -10.79 1.62 30.24
C SER A 39 -12.25 1.53 30.67
N ARG A 40 -13.21 1.93 29.81
CA ARG A 40 -14.64 1.75 30.08
C ARG A 40 -15.06 0.28 30.05
N TYR A 41 -14.37 -0.54 29.25
CA TYR A 41 -14.63 -1.99 29.13
C TYR A 41 -13.78 -2.82 30.10
N PHE A 42 -12.53 -2.41 30.34
CA PHE A 42 -11.55 -3.14 31.12
C PHE A 42 -10.92 -2.26 32.22
N PRO A 43 -11.71 -1.75 33.19
CA PRO A 43 -11.24 -0.76 34.17
C PRO A 43 -10.14 -1.30 35.09
N GLN A 44 -10.06 -2.62 35.27
CA GLN A 44 -9.02 -3.26 36.09
C GLN A 44 -7.70 -3.49 35.33
N GLN A 45 -7.75 -3.54 34.00
CA GLN A 45 -6.59 -3.88 33.17
C GLN A 45 -5.95 -2.63 32.56
N ILE A 46 -6.76 -1.60 32.28
CA ILE A 46 -6.29 -0.35 31.69
C ILE A 46 -6.49 0.78 32.68
N LEU A 47 -5.37 1.27 33.18
CA LEU A 47 -5.30 2.38 34.10
C LEU A 47 -5.00 3.66 33.32
N ILE A 48 -5.99 4.54 33.19
CA ILE A 48 -5.86 5.76 32.37
C ILE A 48 -4.72 6.69 32.81
N HIS A 49 -4.37 6.68 34.10
CA HIS A 49 -3.27 7.48 34.65
C HIS A 49 -1.88 7.02 34.19
N SER A 50 -1.75 5.82 33.64
CA SER A 50 -0.51 5.34 33.02
C SER A 50 -0.28 5.92 31.62
N PHE A 51 -1.27 6.61 31.06
CA PHE A 51 -1.22 7.21 29.74
C PHE A 51 -1.09 8.72 29.83
N TYR A 52 -0.34 9.30 28.89
CA TYR A 52 -0.10 10.74 28.85
C TYR A 52 -0.71 11.37 27.60
N ASN A 53 -1.49 12.44 27.78
CA ASN A 53 -2.06 13.19 26.67
C ASN A 53 -1.06 14.22 26.07
N GLY A 54 0.15 13.76 25.74
CA GLY A 54 1.21 14.58 25.15
C GLY A 54 1.23 14.51 23.62
N CYS A 55 1.73 15.56 22.96
CA CYS A 55 1.83 15.59 21.49
C CYS A 55 3.15 14.99 20.94
N SER A 56 4.13 14.72 21.80
CA SER A 56 5.46 14.26 21.39
C SER A 56 5.45 12.83 20.84
N PHE A 57 6.30 12.54 19.86
CA PHE A 57 6.39 11.18 19.29
C PHE A 57 6.80 10.13 20.33
N ALA A 58 7.69 10.48 21.26
CA ALA A 58 8.10 9.61 22.37
C ALA A 58 6.89 9.22 23.26
N THR A 59 6.04 10.20 23.59
CA THR A 59 4.81 9.95 24.36
C THR A 59 3.86 9.01 23.61
N LYS A 60 3.66 9.24 22.30
CA LYS A 60 2.86 8.33 21.47
C LYS A 60 3.43 6.92 21.50
N LYS A 61 4.75 6.75 21.30
CA LYS A 61 5.42 5.44 21.30
C LYS A 61 5.21 4.71 22.62
N GLN A 62 5.32 5.41 23.75
CA GLN A 62 5.08 4.83 25.08
C GLN A 62 3.62 4.41 25.29
N ASN A 63 2.66 5.29 24.98
CA ASN A 63 1.23 4.95 25.09
C ASN A 63 0.87 3.72 24.24
N TRP A 64 1.34 3.69 22.99
CA TRP A 64 1.08 2.58 22.08
C TRP A 64 1.82 1.30 22.46
N PHE A 65 2.97 1.37 23.14
CA PHE A 65 3.63 0.19 23.70
C PHE A 65 2.75 -0.49 24.76
N ILE A 66 2.13 0.29 25.65
CA ILE A 66 1.20 -0.24 26.66
C ILE A 66 -0.02 -0.87 25.98
N LEU A 67 -0.62 -0.17 25.01
CA LEU A 67 -1.77 -0.70 24.26
C LEU A 67 -1.45 -1.98 23.49
N LYS A 68 -0.30 -2.05 22.80
CA LYS A 68 0.12 -3.25 22.08
C LYS A 68 0.25 -4.46 23.03
N ASN A 69 0.88 -4.25 24.19
CA ASN A 69 1.00 -5.31 25.20
C ASN A 69 -0.36 -5.72 25.78
N PHE A 70 -1.30 -4.79 25.89
CA PHE A 70 -2.68 -5.11 26.27
C PHE A 70 -3.36 -5.97 25.20
N PHE A 71 -3.31 -5.57 23.93
CA PHE A 71 -3.94 -6.32 22.84
C PHE A 71 -3.39 -7.74 22.72
N LEU A 72 -2.08 -7.95 22.93
CA LEU A 72 -1.46 -9.29 22.95
C LEU A 72 -1.99 -10.21 24.07
N LYS A 73 -2.50 -9.64 25.17
CA LYS A 73 -3.03 -10.40 26.31
C LYS A 73 -4.54 -10.63 26.23
N THR A 74 -5.23 -9.92 25.35
CA THR A 74 -6.69 -9.97 25.20
C THR A 74 -7.07 -10.67 23.91
N ASP A 75 -8.29 -11.19 23.84
CA ASP A 75 -8.85 -11.82 22.64
C ASP A 75 -9.36 -10.77 21.61
N ILE A 76 -8.68 -9.63 21.49
CA ILE A 76 -9.04 -8.57 20.55
C ILE A 76 -8.11 -8.72 19.34
N ASP A 77 -8.65 -9.28 18.26
CA ASP A 77 -7.92 -9.40 17.00
C ASP A 77 -7.80 -8.03 16.32
N LEU A 78 -6.58 -7.49 16.32
CA LEU A 78 -6.22 -6.24 15.67
C LEU A 78 -4.97 -6.43 14.83
N GLU A 79 -5.08 -6.09 13.56
CA GLU A 79 -3.96 -6.13 12.65
C GLU A 79 -2.92 -5.04 13.02
N MET A 80 -1.66 -5.45 13.11
CA MET A 80 -0.56 -4.54 13.48
C MET A 80 -0.38 -3.40 12.48
N GLU A 81 -0.76 -3.61 11.22
CA GLU A 81 -0.73 -2.58 10.17
C GLU A 81 -1.70 -1.42 10.47
N ILE A 82 -2.90 -1.73 10.97
CA ILE A 82 -3.90 -0.73 11.35
C ILE A 82 -3.40 0.09 12.54
N ILE A 83 -2.78 -0.57 13.52
CA ILE A 83 -2.17 0.08 14.68
C ILE A 83 -1.04 1.01 14.25
N ASN A 84 -0.06 0.50 13.48
CA ASN A 84 1.08 1.29 13.00
C ASN A 84 0.61 2.44 12.11
N GLY A 85 -0.35 2.20 11.22
CA GLY A 85 -0.99 3.23 10.41
C GLY A 85 -1.64 4.32 11.26
N THR A 86 -2.26 3.96 12.38
CA THR A 86 -2.89 4.93 13.30
C THR A 86 -1.85 5.78 14.03
N ILE A 87 -0.77 5.16 14.53
CA ILE A 87 0.36 5.86 15.17
C ILE A 87 0.91 6.94 14.22
N HIS A 88 1.09 6.57 12.95
CA HIS A 88 1.67 7.44 11.93
C HIS A 88 0.65 8.35 11.22
N CYS A 89 -0.61 8.38 11.68
CA CYS A 89 -1.66 9.19 11.05
C CYS A 89 -1.81 8.89 9.53
N LYS A 90 -1.77 7.61 9.13
CA LYS A 90 -2.15 7.20 7.78
C LYS A 90 -3.63 7.47 7.54
N GLU A 91 -3.99 7.70 6.28
CA GLU A 91 -5.40 7.92 5.94
C GLU A 91 -6.19 6.62 6.11
N GLY A 92 -7.40 6.71 6.68
CA GLY A 92 -8.27 5.56 6.91
C GLY A 92 -7.90 4.70 8.12
N ALA A 93 -6.63 4.58 8.50
CA ALA A 93 -6.17 3.68 9.56
C ALA A 93 -6.89 3.88 10.90
N ALA A 94 -6.96 5.13 11.38
CA ALA A 94 -7.59 5.45 12.66
C ALA A 94 -9.11 5.16 12.68
N VAL A 95 -9.78 5.35 11.55
CA VAL A 95 -11.22 5.06 11.41
C VAL A 95 -11.45 3.56 11.43
N ARG A 96 -10.64 2.80 10.66
CA ARG A 96 -10.72 1.35 10.64
C ARG A 96 -10.40 0.73 11.99
N LEU A 97 -9.43 1.28 12.72
CA LEU A 97 -9.14 0.87 14.10
C LEU A 97 -10.37 1.01 15.00
N LEU A 98 -11.09 2.13 14.93
CA LEU A 98 -12.33 2.31 15.71
C LEU A 98 -13.43 1.35 15.28
N GLU A 99 -13.57 1.09 13.99
CA GLU A 99 -14.55 0.15 13.47
C GLU A 99 -14.26 -1.27 13.97
N THR A 100 -13.01 -1.72 13.91
CA THR A 100 -12.61 -3.03 14.43
C THR A 100 -12.77 -3.11 15.94
N LEU A 101 -12.42 -2.06 16.70
CA LEU A 101 -12.69 -2.00 18.13
C LEU A 101 -14.18 -2.06 18.45
N TYR A 102 -15.02 -1.34 17.70
CA TYR A 102 -16.47 -1.40 17.85
C TYR A 102 -16.99 -2.82 17.62
N GLU A 103 -16.58 -3.47 16.54
CA GLU A 103 -17.01 -4.82 16.18
C GLU A 103 -16.59 -5.84 17.26
N ASN A 104 -15.34 -5.77 17.73
CA ASN A 104 -14.82 -6.67 18.76
C ASN A 104 -15.44 -6.43 20.15
N LEU A 105 -15.59 -5.17 20.58
CA LEU A 105 -16.09 -4.85 21.92
C LEU A 105 -17.61 -4.99 22.05
N THR A 106 -18.35 -4.75 20.97
CA THR A 106 -19.83 -4.83 20.99
C THR A 106 -20.39 -6.10 20.37
N ASN A 107 -19.55 -6.92 19.73
CA ASN A 107 -19.93 -8.11 18.96
C ASN A 107 -20.96 -7.81 17.85
N LYS A 108 -21.03 -6.56 17.37
CA LYS A 108 -21.94 -6.12 16.30
C LYS A 108 -21.15 -5.84 15.04
N LYS A 109 -21.50 -6.52 13.95
CA LYS A 109 -20.90 -6.27 12.63
C LYS A 109 -21.43 -4.97 12.03
N LEU A 110 -20.54 -4.14 11.50
CA LEU A 110 -20.94 -2.92 10.80
C LEU A 110 -21.48 -3.25 9.41
N LYS A 111 -22.57 -2.58 9.03
CA LYS A 111 -23.08 -2.64 7.66
C LYS A 111 -22.26 -1.68 6.79
N ARG A 112 -21.29 -2.21 6.05
CA ARG A 112 -20.45 -1.43 5.13
C ARG A 112 -21.22 -1.22 3.82
N THR A 113 -21.55 0.03 3.50
CA THR A 113 -22.30 0.41 2.27
C THR A 113 -21.43 0.56 1.02
N LEU A 114 -20.10 0.45 1.15
CA LEU A 114 -19.16 0.48 0.02
C LEU A 114 -18.25 -0.74 0.11
N PRO A 115 -17.81 -1.32 -1.04
CA PRO A 115 -16.83 -2.39 -1.03
C PRO A 115 -15.59 -1.90 -0.29
N ASP A 116 -15.10 -2.75 0.60
CA ASP A 116 -14.00 -2.48 1.52
C ASP A 116 -12.81 -1.86 0.79
N PHE A 117 -12.55 -0.57 1.00
CA PHE A 117 -11.20 -0.06 0.91
C PHE A 117 -10.56 -0.27 2.26
N ASP A 118 -10.10 -1.50 2.50
CA ASP A 118 -9.39 -1.87 3.72
C ASP A 118 -8.14 -1.00 3.89
N VAL A 119 -7.69 -0.78 5.12
CA VAL A 119 -6.36 -0.16 5.38
C VAL A 119 -5.27 -0.92 4.64
N ILE A 120 -5.47 -2.23 4.50
CA ILE A 120 -4.63 -3.20 3.79
C ILE A 120 -4.72 -3.04 2.28
N THR A 121 -5.81 -2.46 1.76
CA THR A 121 -5.92 -2.20 0.31
C THR A 121 -4.78 -1.26 -0.05
N PRO A 122 -3.76 -1.72 -0.82
CA PRO A 122 -2.62 -0.90 -1.14
C PRO A 122 -3.14 0.41 -1.72
N TYR A 123 -2.57 1.53 -1.28
CA TYR A 123 -2.95 2.89 -1.71
C TYR A 123 -3.22 2.98 -3.23
N TYR A 124 -2.45 2.22 -4.01
CA TYR A 124 -2.62 1.92 -5.42
C TYR A 124 -4.04 1.47 -5.86
N LEU A 125 -4.58 0.43 -5.23
CA LEU A 125 -5.88 -0.16 -5.57
C LEU A 125 -7.01 0.82 -5.27
N HIS A 126 -6.95 1.50 -4.11
CA HIS A 126 -7.91 2.56 -3.79
C HIS A 126 -7.91 3.65 -4.86
N GLN A 127 -6.73 4.17 -5.21
CA GLN A 127 -6.58 5.21 -6.21
C GLN A 127 -7.12 4.80 -7.59
N LYS A 128 -7.02 3.52 -7.96
CA LYS A 128 -7.54 3.00 -9.23
C LYS A 128 -9.06 3.01 -9.29
N CYS A 129 -9.72 2.64 -8.21
CA CYS A 129 -11.18 2.58 -8.13
C CYS A 129 -11.83 3.97 -8.11
N LEU A 130 -11.08 5.00 -7.74
CA LEU A 130 -11.57 6.38 -7.79
C LEU A 130 -11.71 6.88 -9.23
N PRO A 131 -12.77 7.65 -9.53
CA PRO A 131 -12.86 8.44 -10.75
C PRO A 131 -11.64 9.35 -10.90
N ALA A 132 -11.21 9.56 -12.14
CA ALA A 132 -9.97 10.28 -12.44
C ALA A 132 -9.89 11.70 -11.84
N TYR A 133 -11.01 12.40 -11.68
CA TYR A 133 -11.05 13.73 -11.08
C TYR A 133 -10.89 13.70 -9.54
N GLN A 134 -11.17 12.56 -8.90
CA GLN A 134 -11.11 12.37 -7.45
C GLN A 134 -9.78 11.76 -6.99
N ARG A 135 -8.98 11.25 -7.93
CA ARG A 135 -7.63 10.75 -7.70
C ARG A 135 -6.75 11.84 -7.09
N THR A 136 -5.99 11.47 -6.05
CA THR A 136 -5.01 12.36 -5.40
C THR A 136 -3.99 12.93 -6.39
N THR A 137 -3.50 14.14 -6.13
CA THR A 137 -2.33 14.71 -6.81
C THR A 137 -1.03 14.11 -6.29
N ALA A 138 0.08 14.29 -7.02
CA ALA A 138 1.42 13.85 -6.60
C ALA A 138 1.80 14.37 -5.20
N SER A 139 1.59 15.67 -4.95
CA SER A 139 1.86 16.28 -3.66
C SER A 139 1.02 15.67 -2.53
N ARG A 140 -0.22 15.27 -2.83
CA ARG A 140 -1.09 14.60 -1.85
C ARG A 140 -0.63 13.17 -1.58
N ALA A 141 -0.19 12.44 -2.62
CA ALA A 141 0.37 11.10 -2.48
C ALA A 141 1.61 11.10 -1.57
N VAL A 142 2.53 12.03 -1.78
CA VAL A 142 3.70 12.23 -0.91
C VAL A 142 3.26 12.52 0.52
N LYS A 143 2.35 13.49 0.73
CA LYS A 143 1.84 13.85 2.06
C LYS A 143 1.08 12.73 2.77
N ASN A 144 0.56 11.75 2.05
CA ASN A 144 -0.20 10.64 2.61
C ASN A 144 0.69 9.48 3.01
N ASN A 145 1.72 9.19 2.22
CA ASN A 145 2.60 8.04 2.37
C ASN A 145 3.91 8.33 3.11
N LEU A 146 4.34 9.59 3.22
CA LEU A 146 5.53 9.96 3.97
C LEU A 146 5.13 10.76 5.21
N ARG A 147 5.30 10.15 6.38
CA ARG A 147 5.01 10.79 7.67
C ARG A 147 6.29 11.02 8.45
N LEU A 148 6.42 12.21 9.05
CA LEU A 148 7.54 12.55 9.93
C LEU A 148 7.73 11.51 11.04
N THR A 149 6.63 10.99 11.58
CA THR A 149 6.66 9.96 12.62
C THR A 149 7.21 8.61 12.15
N GLU A 150 7.15 8.29 10.86
CA GLU A 150 7.77 7.07 10.32
C GLU A 150 9.27 7.28 10.18
N ILE A 151 9.67 8.44 9.66
CA ILE A 151 11.08 8.84 9.56
C ILE A 151 11.76 8.88 10.93
N LEU A 152 11.05 9.36 11.97
CA LEU A 152 11.55 9.36 13.34
C LEU A 152 11.52 7.97 14.01
N ALA A 153 10.71 7.03 13.51
CA ALA A 153 10.64 5.67 14.02
C ALA A 153 11.77 4.81 13.45
N ASP A 154 12.11 5.04 12.19
CA ASP A 154 13.15 4.31 11.47
C ASP A 154 14.52 4.91 11.80
N GLU A 155 15.23 4.28 12.74
CA GLU A 155 16.59 4.70 13.14
C GLU A 155 17.66 4.43 12.05
N GLY A 156 17.30 3.70 10.98
CA GLY A 156 18.21 3.28 9.92
C GLY A 156 17.88 3.88 8.55
N LEU A 157 18.88 4.55 7.95
CA LEU A 157 19.14 4.81 6.52
C LEU A 157 17.96 5.10 5.56
N PHE A 158 16.76 5.43 6.02
CA PHE A 158 15.69 5.85 5.12
C PHE A 158 15.94 7.30 4.75
N ASP A 159 16.55 7.51 3.58
CA ASP A 159 16.62 8.84 3.01
C ASP A 159 15.20 9.26 2.62
N SER A 160 14.62 10.16 3.41
CA SER A 160 13.29 10.72 3.16
C SER A 160 13.14 11.25 1.72
N ALA A 161 14.24 11.66 1.07
CA ALA A 161 14.26 12.04 -0.33
C ALA A 161 14.01 10.84 -1.27
N GLN A 162 14.65 9.69 -1.02
CA GLN A 162 14.43 8.46 -1.78
C GLN A 162 12.99 7.97 -1.62
N GLY A 163 12.45 7.99 -0.39
CA GLY A 163 11.04 7.68 -0.14
C GLY A 163 10.09 8.57 -0.96
N ALA A 164 10.38 9.87 -1.00
CA ALA A 164 9.61 10.82 -1.80
C ALA A 164 9.69 10.55 -3.30
N GLN A 165 10.89 10.25 -3.81
CA GLN A 165 11.10 9.91 -5.21
C GLN A 165 10.31 8.65 -5.61
N THR A 166 10.32 7.62 -4.76
CA THR A 166 9.55 6.38 -5.02
C THR A 166 8.06 6.66 -5.16
N VAL A 167 7.47 7.42 -4.21
CA VAL A 167 6.04 7.78 -4.26
C VAL A 167 5.70 8.65 -5.48
N ILE A 168 6.60 9.56 -5.86
CA ILE A 168 6.43 10.40 -7.06
C ILE A 168 6.48 9.54 -8.33
N ASN A 169 7.46 8.64 -8.44
CA ASN A 169 7.63 7.78 -9.61
C ASN A 169 6.41 6.86 -9.80
N GLU A 170 5.94 6.23 -8.73
CA GLU A 170 4.71 5.44 -8.75
C GLU A 170 3.52 6.29 -9.23
N HIS A 171 3.34 7.48 -8.68
CA HIS A 171 2.26 8.38 -9.10
C HIS A 171 2.34 8.75 -10.60
N LEU A 172 3.54 9.02 -11.12
CA LEU A 172 3.77 9.34 -12.53
C LEU A 172 3.42 8.14 -13.42
N GLU A 173 3.82 6.93 -13.04
CA GLU A 173 3.48 5.70 -13.77
C GLU A 173 1.98 5.46 -13.82
N HIS A 174 1.23 5.72 -12.75
CA HIS A 174 -0.23 5.58 -12.78
C HIS A 174 -0.87 6.54 -13.78
N ARG A 175 -0.40 7.79 -13.78
CA ARG A 175 -0.85 8.82 -14.73
C ARG A 175 -0.45 8.47 -16.16
N ARG A 176 0.66 7.77 -16.37
CA ARG A 176 1.07 7.24 -17.67
C ARG A 176 0.14 6.10 -18.11
N LEU A 177 -0.13 5.12 -17.26
CA LEU A 177 -1.04 4.00 -17.55
C LEU A 177 -2.49 4.47 -17.82
N GLU A 178 -2.97 5.47 -17.09
CA GLU A 178 -4.28 6.07 -17.33
C GLU A 178 -4.38 6.71 -18.73
N ARG A 179 -3.30 7.37 -19.16
CA ARG A 179 -3.17 7.96 -20.49
C ARG A 179 -3.18 6.90 -21.59
N LEU A 180 -2.41 5.83 -21.42
CA LEU A 180 -2.32 4.72 -22.37
C LEU A 180 -3.65 3.94 -22.49
N SER A 181 -4.38 3.76 -21.39
CA SER A 181 -5.67 3.06 -21.39
C SER A 181 -6.80 3.87 -22.03
N ASN A 182 -6.71 5.21 -22.06
CA ASN A 182 -7.75 6.08 -22.59
C ASN A 182 -7.20 7.13 -23.58
N PRO A 183 -6.56 6.72 -24.69
CA PRO A 183 -5.84 7.63 -25.59
C PRO A 183 -6.73 8.71 -26.19
N LYS A 184 -7.99 8.38 -26.52
CA LYS A 184 -8.99 9.34 -27.01
C LYS A 184 -9.30 10.44 -25.99
N ARG A 185 -9.47 10.08 -24.71
CA ARG A 185 -9.76 11.04 -23.62
C ARG A 185 -8.63 12.04 -23.41
N PHE A 186 -7.38 11.61 -23.61
CA PHE A 186 -6.19 12.43 -23.40
C PHE A 186 -5.63 13.04 -24.69
N GLY A 187 -6.31 12.88 -25.83
CA GLY A 187 -5.85 13.41 -27.11
C GLY A 187 -4.49 12.85 -27.57
N ILE A 188 -4.15 11.63 -27.15
CA ILE A 188 -2.89 10.99 -27.52
C ILE A 188 -3.00 10.54 -28.97
N LYS A 189 -2.19 11.14 -29.84
CA LYS A 189 -2.10 10.73 -31.23
C LYS A 189 -1.34 9.40 -31.30
N PRO A 190 -1.85 8.40 -32.03
CA PRO A 190 -1.09 7.17 -32.25
C PRO A 190 0.23 7.49 -32.96
N THR A 191 1.27 6.76 -32.59
CA THR A 191 2.60 6.90 -33.19
C THR A 191 2.61 6.35 -34.61
N LEU A 192 3.60 6.71 -35.43
CA LEU A 192 3.77 6.11 -36.76
C LEU A 192 3.81 4.57 -36.69
N GLY A 193 4.42 4.02 -35.64
CA GLY A 193 4.45 2.57 -35.39
C GLY A 193 3.07 1.95 -35.11
N ASP A 194 2.15 2.70 -34.51
CA ASP A 194 0.77 2.25 -34.25
C ASP A 194 -0.08 2.27 -35.53
N TYR A 195 0.22 3.19 -36.45
CA TYR A 195 -0.39 3.20 -37.79
C TYR A 195 0.17 2.10 -38.70
N CYS A 196 1.42 1.70 -38.49
CA CYS A 196 2.05 0.63 -39.25
C CYS A 196 1.48 -0.73 -38.85
N VAL A 197 0.52 -1.25 -39.63
CA VAL A 197 0.12 -2.66 -39.54
C VAL A 197 1.34 -3.51 -39.82
N ARG A 198 1.91 -4.14 -38.79
CA ARG A 198 2.88 -5.22 -38.97
C ARG A 198 2.12 -6.38 -39.56
N SER A 199 2.03 -6.42 -40.89
CA SER A 199 1.64 -7.62 -41.59
C SER A 199 2.63 -8.69 -41.14
N SER A 200 2.18 -9.65 -40.32
CA SER A 200 2.85 -10.93 -40.21
C SER A 200 2.79 -11.49 -41.62
N GLY A 201 3.82 -11.17 -42.42
CA GLY A 201 3.90 -11.65 -43.78
C GLY A 201 3.71 -13.16 -43.74
N PRO A 202 3.09 -13.77 -44.78
CA PRO A 202 2.91 -15.21 -44.80
C PRO A 202 4.24 -15.85 -44.44
N ALA A 203 4.25 -16.72 -43.43
CA ALA A 203 5.46 -17.38 -42.94
C ALA A 203 6.29 -17.75 -44.17
N ARG A 204 7.41 -17.05 -44.38
CA ARG A 204 8.22 -17.24 -45.58
C ARG A 204 8.66 -18.69 -45.48
N LYS A 205 7.97 -19.59 -46.19
CA LYS A 205 8.42 -20.97 -46.37
C LYS A 205 9.83 -20.79 -46.86
N LEU A 206 10.81 -21.03 -46.00
CA LEU A 206 12.19 -21.17 -46.41
C LEU A 206 12.11 -22.27 -47.44
N ARG A 207 12.16 -21.89 -48.72
CA ARG A 207 12.28 -22.86 -49.80
C ARG A 207 13.57 -23.56 -49.48
N TYR A 208 13.45 -24.81 -49.02
CA TYR A 208 14.58 -25.70 -48.96
C TYR A 208 15.09 -25.81 -50.39
N VAL A 209 16.19 -25.11 -50.66
CA VAL A 209 16.97 -25.30 -51.87
C VAL A 209 17.91 -26.44 -51.49
N PRO A 210 17.78 -27.64 -52.09
CA PRO A 210 18.77 -28.69 -51.87
C PRO A 210 20.12 -28.14 -52.31
N SER A 211 21.09 -28.13 -51.39
CA SER A 211 22.46 -27.78 -51.69
C SER A 211 23.02 -28.86 -52.62
N ASN A 212 23.24 -28.51 -53.89
CA ASN A 212 23.97 -29.35 -54.84
C ASN A 212 25.47 -29.25 -54.55
N TYR A 213 25.89 -29.74 -53.38
CA TYR A 213 27.29 -30.01 -53.08
C TYR A 213 27.48 -31.51 -52.96
N SER A 214 27.80 -32.14 -54.09
CA SER A 214 28.48 -33.42 -54.14
C SER A 214 29.96 -33.17 -53.87
N GLY A 215 30.44 -33.47 -52.66
CA GLY A 215 31.87 -33.35 -52.40
C GLY A 215 32.26 -33.53 -50.93
N ALA A 216 32.85 -34.69 -50.66
CA ALA A 216 33.80 -34.98 -49.59
C ALA A 216 33.34 -34.77 -48.13
N SER A 217 33.16 -35.93 -47.47
CA SER A 217 33.30 -36.09 -46.03
C SER A 217 34.66 -35.58 -45.55
N GLU A 218 34.70 -34.38 -44.97
CA GLU A 218 35.74 -34.01 -44.01
C GLU A 218 35.08 -33.72 -42.66
N LYS A 219 35.38 -34.58 -41.69
CA LYS A 219 34.97 -34.44 -40.29
C LYS A 219 35.60 -33.15 -39.74
N MET A 220 34.77 -32.18 -39.37
CA MET A 220 35.22 -31.03 -38.59
C MET A 220 35.49 -31.45 -37.12
N PRO A 221 36.59 -31.01 -36.49
CA PRO A 221 36.97 -31.46 -35.15
C PRO A 221 36.06 -30.91 -34.04
N GLU A 222 35.77 -31.78 -33.07
CA GLU A 222 34.81 -31.63 -31.97
C GLU A 222 35.17 -30.58 -30.89
N LEU A 223 36.03 -29.60 -31.19
CA LEU A 223 36.57 -28.66 -30.20
C LEU A 223 36.09 -27.20 -30.34
N TYR A 224 35.27 -26.86 -31.34
CA TYR A 224 34.88 -25.46 -31.56
C TYR A 224 33.61 -25.00 -30.81
N TRP A 225 32.82 -25.93 -30.25
CA TRP A 225 31.57 -25.57 -29.57
C TRP A 225 31.76 -25.09 -28.11
N ARG A 226 32.88 -25.45 -27.46
CA ARG A 226 33.14 -25.09 -26.06
C ARG A 226 33.58 -23.63 -25.88
N GLU A 227 34.23 -23.02 -26.87
CA GLU A 227 34.66 -21.61 -26.78
C GLU A 227 33.52 -20.61 -27.08
N ILE A 228 32.54 -21.02 -27.88
CA ILE A 228 31.40 -20.15 -28.23
C ILE A 228 30.41 -20.08 -27.06
N TRP A 229 30.22 -21.18 -26.32
CA TRP A 229 29.26 -21.22 -25.21
C TRP A 229 29.71 -20.47 -23.96
N ALA A 230 31.03 -20.25 -23.78
CA ALA A 230 31.58 -19.50 -22.64
C ALA A 230 31.49 -17.97 -22.78
N LYS A 231 31.14 -17.43 -23.95
CA LYS A 231 31.14 -15.99 -24.25
C LYS A 231 29.76 -15.33 -24.33
N CYS A 232 28.66 -16.06 -24.10
CA CYS A 232 27.31 -15.48 -24.14
C CYS A 232 26.68 -15.42 -22.74
N PRO A 233 26.52 -14.22 -22.14
CA PRO A 233 25.85 -14.06 -20.86
C PRO A 233 24.35 -13.86 -21.11
N PHE A 234 23.59 -14.95 -21.15
CA PHE A 234 22.14 -14.88 -21.01
C PHE A 234 21.66 -16.06 -20.17
N VAL A 235 21.57 -15.83 -18.86
CA VAL A 235 20.99 -16.78 -17.91
C VAL A 235 19.48 -16.51 -17.88
N PHE A 236 18.73 -17.34 -18.60
CA PHE A 236 17.36 -17.67 -18.19
C PHE A 236 17.50 -18.83 -17.20
N ARG A 237 17.21 -18.56 -15.92
CA ARG A 237 16.84 -19.62 -14.97
C ARG A 237 15.32 -19.68 -14.98
N ASP A 238 14.80 -20.82 -15.42
CA ASP A 238 13.50 -21.29 -14.97
C ASP A 238 13.75 -22.52 -14.07
N GLU A 239 12.90 -22.61 -13.05
CA GLU A 239 12.78 -23.62 -11.97
C GLU A 239 13.64 -23.42 -10.71
#